data_AF-A0A1B9PJ02-F1
#
_entry.id   AF-A0A1B9PJ02-F1
#
_cell.length_a   1.000
_cell.length_b   1.000
_cell.length_c   1.000
_cell.angle_alpha   90.00
_cell.angle_beta   90.00
_cell.angle_gamma   90.00
#
_symmetry.space_group_name_H-M   'P 1'
#
loop_
_entity.id
_entity.type
_entity.pdbx_description
1 polymer ?
#
loop_
_entity_poly.entity_id
_entity_poly.type
_entity_poly.pdbx_seq_one_letter_code
_entity_poly.pdbx_strand_id
1 'polypeptide(L)'
;MTQELEMITNLEDLETFIVAAENGGFGLTNVAGIAMATNNKDGRRFVAVLDDKHQLLLSRWVTEEVFQTGQDLVRNGSNRTTH
;
A
#
# COMPACT_ATOMS: atom_id res chain seq x y z
N MET A 1 15.57 -2.31 19.31
CA MET A 1 16.05 -1.72 18.04
C MET A 1 14.83 -1.23 17.30
N THR A 2 14.86 0.04 16.99
CA THR A 2 13.76 0.90 16.54
C THR A 2 13.18 0.35 15.24
N GLN A 3 11.95 -0.15 15.28
CA GLN A 3 11.12 -0.23 14.08
C GLN A 3 10.72 1.20 13.77
N GLU A 4 11.68 1.98 13.26
CA GLU A 4 11.40 3.22 12.54
C GLU A 4 10.44 2.84 11.42
N LEU A 5 9.15 2.96 11.73
CA LEU A 5 8.10 3.51 10.89
C LEU A 5 8.55 3.57 9.42
N GLU A 6 8.68 2.40 8.78
CA GLU A 6 8.99 2.22 7.36
C GLU A 6 7.96 2.99 6.55
N MET A 7 8.22 4.27 6.37
CA MET A 7 7.49 5.16 5.49
C MET A 7 8.04 4.86 4.11
N ILE A 8 7.14 4.51 3.21
CA ILE A 8 7.46 4.23 1.83
C ILE A 8 7.83 5.57 1.18
N THR A 9 9.10 5.75 0.88
CA THR A 9 9.63 6.98 0.27
C THR A 9 9.87 6.85 -1.22
N ASN A 10 9.86 5.63 -1.77
CA ASN A 10 10.10 5.33 -3.18
C ASN A 10 9.08 4.32 -3.75
N LEU A 11 8.95 4.30 -5.07
CA LEU A 11 8.07 3.36 -5.80
C LEU A 11 8.46 1.90 -5.62
N GLU A 12 9.75 1.58 -5.57
CA GLU A 12 10.22 0.19 -5.39
C GLU A 12 9.77 -0.41 -4.06
N ASP A 13 9.79 0.40 -3.01
CA ASP A 13 9.34 0.02 -1.66
C ASP A 13 7.80 -0.13 -1.63
N LEU A 14 7.09 0.72 -2.37
CA LEU A 14 5.65 0.60 -2.56
C LEU A 14 5.28 -0.70 -3.29
N GLU A 15 5.96 -1.00 -4.39
CA GLU A 15 5.73 -2.20 -5.19
C GLU A 15 6.04 -3.46 -4.37
N THR A 16 7.16 -3.46 -3.65
CA THR A 16 7.52 -4.54 -2.73
C THR A 16 6.46 -4.73 -1.65
N PHE A 17 5.95 -3.64 -1.08
CA PHE A 17 4.86 -3.68 -0.10
C PHE A 17 3.57 -4.25 -0.68
N ILE A 18 3.19 -3.82 -1.89
CA ILE A 18 2.00 -4.30 -2.60
C ILE A 18 2.11 -5.80 -2.87
N VAL A 19 3.21 -6.23 -3.49
CA VAL A 19 3.45 -7.63 -3.82
C VAL A 19 3.51 -8.47 -2.55
N ALA A 20 4.18 -8.00 -1.50
CA ALA A 20 4.22 -8.69 -0.22
C ALA A 20 2.82 -8.83 0.38
N ALA A 21 2.01 -7.77 0.41
CA ALA A 21 0.65 -7.81 0.92
C ALA A 21 -0.24 -8.78 0.12
N GLU A 22 -0.17 -8.75 -1.22
CA GLU A 22 -0.94 -9.66 -2.09
C GLU A 22 -0.52 -11.13 -1.95
N ASN A 23 0.77 -11.40 -1.73
CA ASN A 23 1.27 -12.77 -1.49
C ASN A 23 0.96 -13.29 -0.08
N GLY A 24 0.21 -12.52 0.74
CA GLY A 24 -0.08 -12.87 2.12
C GLY A 24 1.09 -12.66 3.09
N GLY A 25 2.03 -11.79 2.69
CA GLY A 25 3.05 -11.24 3.57
C GLY A 25 2.44 -10.53 4.77
N PHE A 26 3.26 -10.31 5.80
CA PHE A 26 2.84 -9.74 7.09
C PHE A 26 1.77 -10.59 7.84
N GLY A 27 1.52 -11.83 7.42
CA GLY A 27 0.53 -12.72 8.03
C GLY A 27 -0.91 -12.44 7.61
N LEU A 28 -1.11 -11.69 6.52
CA LEU A 28 -2.43 -11.35 6.00
C LEU A 28 -2.95 -12.49 5.12
N THR A 29 -4.12 -13.03 5.43
CA THR A 29 -4.70 -14.19 4.70
C THR A 29 -5.88 -13.83 3.81
N ASN A 30 -6.43 -12.63 3.97
CA ASN A 30 -7.66 -12.20 3.29
C ASN A 30 -7.46 -10.85 2.61
N VAL A 31 -6.28 -10.58 2.03
CA VAL A 31 -6.06 -9.35 1.26
C VAL A 31 -6.92 -9.41 0.01
N ALA A 32 -7.91 -8.52 -0.08
CA ALA A 32 -8.77 -8.40 -1.25
C ALA A 32 -8.38 -7.21 -2.13
N GLY A 33 -7.66 -6.24 -1.59
CA GLY A 33 -7.18 -5.13 -2.37
C GLY A 33 -6.26 -4.20 -1.60
N ILE A 34 -5.60 -3.33 -2.34
CA ILE A 34 -4.76 -2.27 -1.80
C ILE A 34 -5.29 -0.96 -2.35
N ALA A 35 -5.37 0.05 -1.50
CA ALA A 35 -5.89 1.36 -1.82
C ALA A 35 -4.95 2.42 -1.24
N MET A 36 -4.88 3.60 -1.86
CA MET A 36 -4.21 4.73 -1.23
C MET A 36 -5.23 5.71 -0.66
N ALA A 37 -5.02 6.11 0.58
CA ALA A 37 -5.87 7.02 1.29
C ALA A 37 -5.07 8.17 1.89
N THR A 38 -5.77 9.24 2.26
CA THR A 38 -5.19 10.39 2.95
C THR A 38 -5.83 10.49 4.31
N ASN A 39 -5.01 10.56 5.35
CA ASN A 39 -5.51 10.66 6.70
C ASN A 39 -5.99 12.09 6.94
N ASN A 40 -7.30 12.28 7.14
CA ASN A 40 -7.87 13.62 7.35
C ASN A 40 -7.39 14.30 8.65
N LYS A 41 -6.86 13.53 9.61
CA LYS A 41 -6.31 14.09 10.86
C LYS A 41 -4.95 14.76 10.69
N ASP A 42 -4.08 14.18 9.86
CA ASP A 42 -2.68 14.61 9.72
C ASP A 42 -2.35 15.14 8.32
N GLY A 43 -3.27 14.98 7.36
CA GLY A 43 -3.04 15.26 5.93
C GLY A 43 -2.08 14.28 5.25
N ARG A 44 -1.53 13.32 6.00
CA ARG A 44 -0.52 12.37 5.50
C ARG A 44 -1.14 11.33 4.59
N ARG A 45 -0.44 11.03 3.49
CA ARG A 45 -0.79 9.97 2.55
C ARG A 45 -0.36 8.63 3.11
N PHE A 46 -1.18 7.61 2.91
CA PHE A 46 -0.85 6.24 3.30
C PHE A 46 -1.46 5.25 2.30
N VAL A 47 -0.77 4.11 2.17
CA VAL A 47 -1.31 2.94 1.48
C VAL A 47 -2.01 2.06 2.52
N ALA A 48 -3.18 1.54 2.15
CA ALA A 48 -4.10 0.78 2.96
C ALA A 48 -4.35 -0.57 2.28
N VAL A 49 -4.05 -1.65 2.98
CA VAL A 49 -4.41 -3.00 2.60
C VAL A 49 -5.78 -3.31 3.17
N LEU A 50 -6.69 -3.73 2.31
CA LEU A 50 -8.09 -3.99 2.62
C LEU A 50 -8.38 -5.48 2.52
N ASP A 51 -9.23 -5.97 3.43
CA ASP A 51 -9.79 -7.30 3.30
C ASP A 51 -11.01 -7.34 2.36
N ASP A 52 -11.56 -8.53 2.13
CA ASP A 52 -12.78 -8.75 1.32
C ASP A 52 -13.98 -7.91 1.81
N LYS A 53 -14.03 -7.59 3.11
CA LYS A 53 -15.04 -6.71 3.70
C LYS A 53 -14.68 -5.22 3.66
N HIS A 54 -13.66 -4.83 2.90
CA HIS A 54 -13.11 -3.48 2.83
C HIS A 54 -12.65 -2.93 4.20
N GLN A 55 -12.29 -3.79 5.15
CA GLN A 55 -11.68 -3.37 6.42
C GLN A 55 -10.18 -3.18 6.25
N LEU A 56 -9.65 -2.15 6.89
CA LEU A 56 -8.21 -1.89 6.92
C LEU A 56 -7.50 -2.99 7.71
N LEU A 57 -6.69 -3.78 7.02
CA LEU A 57 -5.83 -4.80 7.61
C LEU A 57 -4.46 -4.22 8.01
N LEU A 58 -3.85 -3.47 7.11
CA LEU A 58 -2.52 -2.90 7.28
C LEU A 58 -2.44 -1.55 6.58
N SER A 59 -1.77 -0.58 7.20
CA SER A 59 -1.50 0.72 6.58
C SER A 59 -0.04 1.10 6.70
N ARG A 60 0.51 1.69 5.63
CA ARG A 60 1.85 2.26 5.63
C ARG A 60 1.84 3.71 5.14
N TRP A 61 2.56 4.56 5.86
CA TRP A 61 2.74 5.96 5.47
C TRP A 61 3.56 6.01 4.18
N VAL A 62 3.16 6.91 3.29
CA VAL A 62 3.88 7.14 2.03
C VAL A 62 4.16 8.63 1.86
N THR A 63 5.22 8.96 1.13
CA THR A 63 5.45 10.34 0.71
C THR A 63 4.45 10.78 -0.36
N GLU A 64 4.30 12.08 -0.54
CA GLU A 64 3.42 12.62 -1.57
C GLU A 64 3.85 12.18 -2.98
N GLU A 65 5.17 12.13 -3.24
CA GLU A 65 5.73 11.67 -4.52
C GLU A 65 5.31 10.23 -4.82
N VAL A 66 5.45 9.31 -3.85
CA VAL A 66 5.02 7.91 -3.99
C VAL A 66 3.51 7.82 -4.14
N PHE A 67 2.74 8.65 -3.42
CA PHE A 67 1.30 8.67 -3.57
C PHE A 67 0.87 9.06 -4.99
N GLN A 68 1.49 10.10 -5.56
CA GLN A 68 1.16 10.56 -6.92
C GLN A 68 1.60 9.55 -8.00
N THR A 69 2.82 9.03 -7.89
CA THR A 69 3.39 8.12 -8.90
C THR A 69 2.86 6.69 -8.76
N GLY A 70 2.64 6.24 -7.52
CA GLY A 70 2.14 4.91 -7.21
C GLY A 70 0.62 4.78 -7.33
N GLN A 71 -0.12 5.90 -7.43
CA GLN A 71 -1.56 5.87 -7.72
C GLN A 71 -1.87 5.04 -8.97
N ASP A 72 -1.03 5.11 -9.99
CA ASP A 72 -1.15 4.29 -11.20
C ASP A 72 -0.93 2.80 -10.89
N LEU A 73 0.09 2.46 -10.09
CA LEU A 73 0.38 1.08 -9.67
C LEU A 73 -0.76 0.47 -8.86
N VAL A 74 -1.31 1.21 -7.89
CA VAL A 74 -2.43 0.73 -7.06
C VAL A 74 -3.73 0.68 -7.84
N ARG A 75 -3.96 1.63 -8.76
CA ARG A 75 -5.21 1.73 -9.53
C ARG A 75 -5.28 0.76 -10.70
N ASN A 76 -4.17 0.50 -11.39
CA ASN A 76 -4.09 -0.55 -12.40
C ASN A 76 -3.99 -1.94 -11.75
N GLY A 77 -3.68 -1.98 -10.45
CA GLY A 77 -3.33 -3.19 -9.73
C GLY A 77 -2.06 -3.83 -10.29
N SER A 78 -1.58 -4.88 -9.64
CA SER A 78 -0.57 -5.79 -10.21
C SER A 78 -1.01 -6.43 -11.54
N ASN A 79 -2.22 -6.12 -12.02
CA ASN A 79 -2.72 -6.39 -13.35
C ASN A 79 -2.16 -5.43 -14.41
N ARG A 80 -0.84 -5.19 -14.40
CA ARG A 80 -0.13 -5.01 -15.67
C ARG A 80 -0.11 -6.39 -16.33
N THR A 81 -1.27 -6.77 -16.85
CA THR A 81 -1.41 -7.88 -17.79
C THR A 81 -0.32 -7.71 -18.83
N THR A 82 0.65 -8.61 -18.80
CA THR A 82 1.59 -8.90 -19.88
C THR A 82 0.83 -8.81 -21.19
N HIS A 83 1.10 -7.77 -21.98
CA HIS A 83 0.71 -7.73 -23.39
C HIS A 83 1.76 -8.51 -24.20
#